data_AF-A0A8J7UVR7-F1
#
_entry.id   AF-A0A8J7UVR7-F1
#
_cell.length_a   1.000
_cell.length_b   1.000
_cell.length_c   1.000
_cell.angle_alpha   90.00
_cell.angle_beta   90.00
_cell.angle_gamma   90.00
#
_symmetry.space_group_name_H-M   'P 1'
#
loop_
_entity.id
_entity.type
_entity.pdbx_description
1 polymer ?
#
loop_
_entity_poly.entity_id
_entity_poly.type
_entity_poly.pdbx_seq_one_letter_code
_entity_poly.pdbx_strand_id
1 'polypeptide(L)'
;MLKRGIPLCRRPFGRFVLLLAAVVLVLLAGCGAPPTEIQGAEQSALPGGTTAPQQQAPAVSEEGWYSSPEEVALYLHLYGCLPGNYLTKQEAKALGWNSSEGNLWEVAEGMSIGGDRFGNREGLLPEKEDRIWYECDVNYAGGYRGAERLLYSSDGLIYYTDDHYQSYTCLYGETGG
;
A
#
# COMPACT_ATOMS: atom_id res chain seq x y z
N MET A 1 -18.38 -23.63 -8.29
CA MET A 1 -17.46 -23.68 -7.11
C MET A 1 -17.45 -22.32 -6.42
N LEU A 2 -17.00 -22.21 -5.16
CA LEU A 2 -16.76 -20.90 -4.53
C LEU A 2 -15.50 -20.27 -5.14
N LYS A 3 -15.67 -19.22 -5.94
CA LYS A 3 -14.57 -18.37 -6.43
C LYS A 3 -14.04 -17.50 -5.29
N ARG A 4 -13.18 -18.10 -4.44
CA ARG A 4 -12.51 -17.42 -3.32
C ARG A 4 -11.85 -16.13 -3.82
N GLY A 5 -12.07 -15.03 -3.09
CA GLY A 5 -11.40 -13.76 -3.37
C GLY A 5 -9.90 -13.89 -3.08
N ILE A 6 -9.08 -13.04 -3.73
CA ILE A 6 -7.74 -12.74 -3.20
C ILE A 6 -7.95 -12.13 -1.81
N PRO A 7 -7.33 -12.66 -0.74
CA PRO A 7 -7.45 -12.05 0.58
C PRO A 7 -6.66 -10.74 0.63
N LEU A 8 -7.17 -9.75 1.36
CA LEU A 8 -6.34 -8.64 1.86
C LEU A 8 -5.30 -9.21 2.83
N CYS A 9 -4.14 -8.56 3.00
CA CYS A 9 -3.07 -9.03 3.90
C CYS A 9 -3.37 -8.84 5.40
N ARG A 10 -4.58 -9.21 5.83
CA ARG A 10 -5.07 -9.00 7.21
C ARG A 10 -4.62 -10.10 8.14
N ARG A 11 -3.34 -10.03 8.54
CA ARG A 11 -2.87 -10.69 9.76
C ARG A 11 -3.74 -10.23 10.95
N PRO A 12 -4.11 -11.12 11.89
CA PRO A 12 -4.90 -10.72 13.06
C PRO A 12 -4.07 -9.85 14.00
N PHE A 13 -4.48 -8.58 14.15
CA PHE A 13 -4.00 -7.61 15.14
C PHE A 13 -4.32 -8.11 16.58
N GLY A 14 -3.57 -9.09 17.08
CA GLY A 14 -3.99 -9.80 18.30
C GLY A 14 -3.04 -10.81 18.96
N ARG A 15 -1.73 -10.83 18.62
CA ARG A 15 -0.77 -11.72 19.32
C ARG A 15 0.55 -11.13 19.81
N PHE A 16 1.07 -10.03 19.23
CA PHE A 16 2.37 -9.47 19.66
C PHE A 16 2.29 -8.43 20.79
N VAL A 17 1.16 -7.71 20.93
CA VAL A 17 0.96 -6.70 21.99
C VAL A 17 1.11 -7.29 23.40
N LEU A 18 0.77 -8.58 23.59
CA LEU A 18 0.81 -9.28 24.87
C LEU A 18 2.23 -9.72 25.31
N LEU A 19 3.23 -9.69 24.42
CA LEU A 19 4.62 -10.08 24.76
C LEU A 19 5.50 -8.90 25.16
N LEU A 20 5.27 -7.71 24.60
CA LEU A 20 6.04 -6.49 24.95
C LEU A 20 5.82 -6.06 26.41
N ALA A 21 4.61 -6.27 26.96
CA ALA A 21 4.28 -5.94 28.35
C ALA A 21 5.13 -6.68 29.40
N ALA A 22 5.71 -7.84 29.05
CA ALA A 22 6.51 -8.65 29.97
C ALA A 22 7.98 -8.20 30.12
N VAL A 23 8.51 -7.44 29.15
CA VAL A 23 9.95 -7.12 29.08
C VAL A 23 10.30 -5.80 29.79
N VAL A 24 9.35 -4.86 29.87
CA VAL A 24 9.60 -3.50 30.41
C VAL A 24 9.80 -3.49 31.93
N LEU A 25 9.38 -4.52 32.67
CA LEU A 25 9.41 -4.55 34.14
C LEU A 25 10.80 -4.80 34.77
N VAL A 26 11.85 -4.99 33.95
CA VAL A 26 13.17 -5.49 34.42
C VAL A 26 14.27 -4.40 34.48
N LEU A 27 14.06 -3.22 33.88
CA LEU A 27 15.11 -2.21 33.67
C LEU A 27 15.10 -1.02 34.65
N LEU A 28 14.78 -1.25 35.93
CA LEU A 28 14.83 -0.23 36.99
C LEU A 28 16.04 -0.41 37.94
N ALA A 29 17.25 -0.33 37.39
CA ALA A 29 18.49 -0.19 38.17
C ALA A 29 19.62 0.46 37.33
N GLY A 30 19.89 1.75 37.54
CA GLY A 30 20.99 2.44 36.85
C GLY A 30 20.93 3.97 36.92
N CYS A 31 21.42 4.57 38.01
CA CYS A 31 21.56 6.02 38.15
C CYS A 31 23.02 6.45 37.98
N GLY A 32 23.30 7.51 37.19
CA GLY A 32 24.64 8.12 37.10
C GLY A 32 24.74 9.24 36.05
N ALA A 33 25.02 10.47 36.52
CA ALA A 33 25.26 11.72 35.74
C ALA A 33 25.69 12.83 36.75
N PRO A 34 26.03 14.07 36.35
CA PRO A 34 26.52 14.62 35.07
C PRO A 34 28.05 14.93 35.20
N PRO A 35 28.71 15.90 34.51
CA PRO A 35 28.45 16.62 33.25
C PRO A 35 29.38 16.06 32.13
N THR A 36 30.14 16.72 31.23
CA THR A 36 30.57 18.12 30.87
C THR A 36 31.10 18.06 29.41
N GLU A 37 31.42 19.10 28.61
CA GLU A 37 31.44 20.58 28.71
C GLU A 37 31.19 21.18 27.29
N ILE A 38 31.15 22.51 27.16
CA ILE A 38 30.68 23.26 25.96
C ILE A 38 31.82 23.99 25.18
N GLN A 39 31.53 24.36 23.92
CA GLN A 39 32.34 25.07 22.90
C GLN A 39 33.31 24.19 22.08
N GLY A 40 33.53 24.46 20.79
CA GLY A 40 33.00 25.55 19.94
C GLY A 40 32.93 25.16 18.45
N ALA A 41 32.37 26.04 17.63
CA ALA A 41 32.19 25.80 16.20
C ALA A 41 33.25 26.51 15.35
N GLU A 42 33.64 25.91 14.22
CA GLU A 42 34.09 26.65 13.05
C GLU A 42 33.78 25.86 11.76
N GLN A 43 33.53 26.57 10.66
CA GLN A 43 33.17 25.99 9.36
C GLN A 43 34.31 26.25 8.37
N SER A 44 34.68 25.24 7.56
CA SER A 44 35.36 25.50 6.29
C SER A 44 35.20 24.39 5.26
N ALA A 45 34.46 24.73 4.20
CA ALA A 45 34.71 24.38 2.80
C ALA A 45 35.12 22.93 2.44
N LEU A 46 34.12 22.14 1.98
CA LEU A 46 34.02 21.54 0.61
C LEU A 46 33.40 20.12 0.60
N PRO A 47 32.17 20.01 0.07
CA PRO A 47 31.84 19.04 -0.95
C PRO A 47 31.53 19.75 -2.28
N GLY A 48 31.69 19.14 -3.46
CA GLY A 48 32.04 17.75 -3.74
C GLY A 48 30.85 16.98 -4.34
N GLY A 49 30.96 16.63 -5.64
CA GLY A 49 30.01 15.76 -6.32
C GLY A 49 28.70 16.42 -6.77
N THR A 50 28.53 16.61 -8.08
CA THR A 50 27.20 16.76 -8.69
C THR A 50 26.46 15.44 -8.55
N THR A 51 25.72 15.29 -7.46
CA THR A 51 24.95 14.08 -7.19
C THR A 51 23.68 14.12 -8.03
N ALA A 52 23.73 13.49 -9.20
CA ALA A 52 22.51 13.19 -9.96
C ALA A 52 21.59 12.31 -9.10
N PRO A 53 20.25 12.51 -9.11
CA PRO A 53 19.34 11.67 -8.33
C PRO A 53 19.45 10.22 -8.77
N GLN A 54 20.03 9.36 -7.92
CA GLN A 54 19.93 7.93 -8.11
C GLN A 54 18.51 7.52 -7.75
N GLN A 55 17.67 7.23 -8.75
CA GLN A 55 16.37 6.59 -8.52
C GLN A 55 16.61 5.19 -7.94
N GLN A 56 16.55 5.13 -6.62
CA GLN A 56 16.67 3.91 -5.85
C GLN A 56 15.40 3.09 -6.07
N ALA A 57 15.54 1.82 -6.46
CA ALA A 57 14.40 0.98 -6.79
C ALA A 57 13.45 0.84 -5.57
N PRO A 58 12.11 0.84 -5.77
CA PRO A 58 11.17 0.70 -4.68
C PRO A 58 11.36 -0.63 -3.96
N ALA A 59 11.30 -0.61 -2.63
CA ALA A 59 11.50 -1.77 -1.78
C ALA A 59 10.37 -1.85 -0.74
N VAL A 60 9.59 -2.92 -0.77
CA VAL A 60 8.36 -3.08 0.02
C VAL A 60 8.44 -4.25 1.01
N SER A 61 7.93 -4.05 2.23
CA SER A 61 7.81 -5.07 3.28
C SER A 61 6.35 -5.47 3.50
N GLU A 62 6.10 -6.70 3.96
CA GLU A 62 4.74 -7.22 4.24
C GLU A 62 4.00 -6.37 5.30
N GLU A 63 4.74 -5.78 6.24
CA GLU A 63 4.20 -4.87 7.27
C GLU A 63 4.01 -3.42 6.78
N GLY A 64 4.42 -3.08 5.56
CA GLY A 64 4.40 -1.71 5.02
C GLY A 64 3.03 -1.25 4.53
N TRP A 65 2.83 0.07 4.52
CA TRP A 65 1.63 0.73 3.99
C TRP A 65 2.03 1.52 2.74
N TYR A 66 1.30 1.30 1.64
CA TYR A 66 1.68 1.79 0.32
C TYR A 66 0.47 2.33 -0.44
N SER A 67 0.70 3.35 -1.27
CA SER A 67 -0.35 3.96 -2.10
C SER A 67 0.10 4.31 -3.52
N SER A 68 1.40 4.35 -3.83
CA SER A 68 1.89 4.61 -5.19
C SER A 68 1.58 3.41 -6.12
N PRO A 69 1.38 3.63 -7.44
CA PRO A 69 1.20 2.57 -8.41
C PRO A 69 2.34 1.54 -8.37
N GLU A 70 3.58 2.01 -8.25
CA GLU A 70 4.79 1.18 -8.29
C GLU A 70 4.93 0.29 -7.06
N GLU A 71 4.77 0.85 -5.86
CA GLU A 71 4.90 0.10 -4.60
C GLU A 71 3.74 -0.87 -4.41
N VAL A 72 2.50 -0.46 -4.71
CA VAL A 72 1.32 -1.33 -4.54
C VAL A 72 1.33 -2.45 -5.58
N ALA A 73 1.78 -2.19 -6.81
CA ALA A 73 1.97 -3.25 -7.81
C ALA A 73 3.10 -4.22 -7.44
N LEU A 74 4.24 -3.72 -6.93
CA LEU A 74 5.32 -4.56 -6.42
C LEU A 74 4.88 -5.41 -5.21
N TYR A 75 4.11 -4.81 -4.28
CA TYR A 75 3.55 -5.53 -3.13
C TYR A 75 2.58 -6.63 -3.58
N LEU A 76 1.65 -6.32 -4.50
CA LEU A 76 0.74 -7.31 -5.09
C LEU A 76 1.50 -8.44 -5.80
N HIS A 77 2.60 -8.13 -6.50
CA HIS A 77 3.43 -9.12 -7.18
C HIS A 77 4.18 -10.05 -6.21
N LEU A 78 4.72 -9.51 -5.12
CA LEU A 78 5.50 -10.26 -4.13
C LEU A 78 4.65 -11.07 -3.16
N TYR A 79 3.53 -10.50 -2.68
CA TYR A 79 2.73 -11.08 -1.60
C TYR A 79 1.37 -11.63 -2.06
N GLY A 80 0.95 -11.38 -3.30
CA GLY A 80 -0.30 -11.90 -3.86
C GLY A 80 -1.58 -11.35 -3.19
N CYS A 81 -1.48 -10.23 -2.50
CA CYS A 81 -2.54 -9.59 -1.71
C CYS A 81 -2.30 -8.07 -1.60
N LEU A 82 -3.32 -7.29 -1.23
CA LEU A 82 -3.15 -5.85 -1.02
C LEU A 82 -2.47 -5.52 0.33
N PRO A 83 -1.75 -4.37 0.41
CA PRO A 83 -1.22 -3.80 1.65
C PRO A 83 -2.27 -3.63 2.76
N GLY A 84 -1.80 -3.45 4.00
CA GLY A 84 -2.65 -3.33 5.19
C GLY A 84 -3.63 -2.15 5.16
N ASN A 85 -3.29 -1.07 4.45
CA ASN A 85 -4.08 0.17 4.36
C ASN A 85 -5.24 0.14 3.35
N TYR A 86 -5.78 -1.05 2.99
CA TYR A 86 -6.89 -1.21 2.06
C TYR A 86 -8.19 -1.73 2.69
N LEU A 87 -9.31 -1.11 2.29
CA LEU A 87 -10.69 -1.50 2.59
C LEU A 87 -11.44 -1.82 1.31
N THR A 88 -12.25 -2.88 1.31
CA THR A 88 -13.27 -3.04 0.25
C THR A 88 -14.34 -1.96 0.36
N LYS A 89 -15.06 -1.68 -0.73
CA LYS A 89 -16.21 -0.75 -0.75
C LYS A 89 -17.29 -1.13 0.26
N GLN A 90 -17.41 -2.41 0.64
CA GLN A 90 -18.34 -2.86 1.68
C GLN A 90 -17.85 -2.50 3.08
N GLU A 91 -16.56 -2.67 3.37
CA GLU A 91 -15.99 -2.42 4.68
C GLU A 91 -15.89 -0.93 4.99
N ALA A 92 -15.46 -0.12 4.01
CA ALA A 92 -15.49 1.33 4.13
C ALA A 92 -16.91 1.85 4.44
N LYS A 93 -17.94 1.32 3.75
CA LYS A 93 -19.34 1.66 4.04
C LYS A 93 -19.80 1.23 5.43
N ALA A 94 -19.28 0.11 5.95
CA ALA A 94 -19.57 -0.35 7.31
C ALA A 94 -18.94 0.55 8.39
N LEU A 95 -17.90 1.33 8.06
CA LEU A 95 -17.33 2.39 8.91
C LEU A 95 -18.06 3.74 8.76
N GLY A 96 -18.95 3.89 7.77
CA GLY A 96 -19.70 5.13 7.51
C GLY A 96 -19.30 5.88 6.23
N TRP A 97 -18.45 5.31 5.37
CA TRP A 97 -18.02 5.98 4.14
C TRP A 97 -19.19 6.23 3.17
N ASN A 98 -19.39 7.50 2.80
CA ASN A 98 -20.22 7.92 1.71
C ASN A 98 -19.36 8.48 0.55
N SER A 99 -19.36 7.76 -0.58
CA SER A 99 -18.63 8.17 -1.78
C SER A 99 -19.07 9.52 -2.37
N SER A 100 -20.28 9.98 -2.05
CA SER A 100 -20.80 11.29 -2.48
C SER A 100 -20.40 12.45 -1.57
N GLU A 101 -19.82 12.18 -0.40
CA GLU A 101 -19.29 13.18 0.53
C GLU A 101 -17.75 13.28 0.47
N GLY A 102 -17.07 12.22 -0.01
CA GLY A 102 -15.61 12.15 -0.01
C GLY A 102 -14.99 11.83 1.36
N ASN A 103 -15.81 11.47 2.34
CA ASN A 103 -15.47 11.37 3.76
C ASN A 103 -14.61 10.15 4.18
N LEU A 104 -13.90 9.46 3.27
CA LEU A 104 -13.26 8.18 3.60
C LEU A 104 -12.24 8.32 4.74
N TRP A 105 -11.40 9.37 4.72
CA TRP A 105 -10.42 9.60 5.78
C TRP A 105 -11.03 10.20 7.07
N GLU A 106 -12.30 10.63 7.06
CA GLU A 106 -13.02 11.02 8.28
C GLU A 106 -13.47 9.79 9.08
N VAL A 107 -13.72 8.66 8.40
CA VAL A 107 -14.14 7.39 9.01
C VAL A 107 -13.02 6.33 9.06
N ALA A 108 -11.97 6.51 8.26
CA ALA A 108 -10.87 5.57 8.05
C ALA A 108 -9.62 6.30 7.52
N GLU A 109 -9.00 7.13 8.37
CA GLU A 109 -7.79 7.90 8.04
C GLU A 109 -6.67 7.02 7.45
N GLY A 110 -6.02 7.50 6.37
CA GLY A 110 -4.93 6.81 5.68
C GLY A 110 -5.33 5.59 4.83
N MET A 111 -6.61 5.19 4.83
CA MET A 111 -7.08 4.01 4.09
C MET A 111 -7.45 4.33 2.63
N SER A 112 -7.27 3.34 1.75
CA SER A 112 -7.66 3.37 0.33
C SER A 112 -8.71 2.31 0.01
N ILE A 113 -9.49 2.51 -1.06
CA ILE A 113 -10.46 1.51 -1.53
C ILE A 113 -9.77 0.44 -2.38
N GLY A 114 -10.03 -0.85 -2.12
CA GLY A 114 -9.53 -1.95 -2.94
C GLY A 114 -9.91 -3.34 -2.48
N GLY A 115 -9.81 -4.32 -3.37
CA GLY A 115 -10.18 -5.73 -3.13
C GLY A 115 -11.54 -6.13 -3.70
N ASP A 116 -12.32 -5.17 -4.21
CA ASP A 116 -13.55 -5.43 -4.95
C ASP A 116 -13.24 -6.07 -6.32
N ARG A 117 -14.17 -6.89 -6.82
CA ARG A 117 -14.07 -7.51 -8.15
C ARG A 117 -14.22 -6.46 -9.25
N PHE A 118 -13.24 -6.40 -10.14
CA PHE A 118 -13.35 -5.64 -11.39
C PHE A 118 -14.09 -6.47 -12.45
N GLY A 119 -14.86 -5.80 -13.31
CA GLY A 119 -15.81 -6.45 -14.22
C GLY A 119 -15.25 -6.86 -15.59
N ASN A 120 -14.22 -6.18 -16.09
CA ASN A 120 -13.70 -6.30 -17.47
C ASN A 120 -14.81 -6.29 -18.55
N ARG A 121 -15.89 -5.52 -18.37
CA ARG A 121 -17.09 -5.60 -19.25
C ARG A 121 -16.79 -5.11 -20.67
N GLU A 122 -15.78 -4.27 -20.78
CA GLU A 122 -15.25 -3.63 -21.96
C GLU A 122 -14.25 -4.54 -22.71
N GLY A 123 -13.84 -5.67 -22.10
CA GLY A 123 -12.94 -6.67 -22.71
C GLY A 123 -11.49 -6.20 -22.88
N LEU A 124 -11.08 -5.11 -22.23
CA LEU A 124 -9.79 -4.43 -22.47
C LEU A 124 -8.60 -5.09 -21.74
N LEU A 125 -8.84 -5.87 -20.68
CA LEU A 125 -7.82 -6.70 -20.03
C LEU A 125 -7.87 -8.14 -20.54
N PRO A 126 -6.72 -8.86 -20.66
CA PRO A 126 -6.69 -10.21 -21.21
C PRO A 126 -7.57 -11.21 -20.44
N GLU A 127 -8.44 -11.91 -21.17
CA GLU A 127 -9.32 -12.94 -20.63
C GLU A 127 -8.67 -14.33 -20.65
N LYS A 128 -9.14 -15.20 -19.76
CA LYS A 128 -8.71 -16.60 -19.61
C LYS A 128 -9.73 -17.35 -18.75
N GLU A 129 -9.89 -18.65 -18.97
CA GLU A 129 -10.78 -19.47 -18.15
C GLU A 129 -10.44 -19.37 -16.66
N ASP A 130 -11.49 -19.22 -15.84
CA ASP A 130 -11.46 -18.98 -14.40
C ASP A 130 -10.64 -17.78 -13.86
N ARG A 131 -10.02 -16.96 -14.72
CA ARG A 131 -9.42 -15.67 -14.33
C ARG A 131 -10.47 -14.76 -13.69
N ILE A 132 -10.06 -14.06 -12.64
CA ILE A 132 -10.86 -13.05 -11.93
C ILE A 132 -10.01 -11.79 -11.84
N TRP A 133 -10.59 -10.63 -12.17
CA TRP A 133 -9.98 -9.33 -11.97
C TRP A 133 -10.50 -8.64 -10.70
N TYR A 134 -9.65 -7.82 -10.08
CA TYR A 134 -9.92 -7.01 -8.90
C TYR A 134 -9.39 -5.58 -9.13
N GLU A 135 -9.98 -4.58 -8.46
CA GLU A 135 -9.51 -3.18 -8.48
C GLU A 135 -8.94 -2.73 -7.13
N CYS A 136 -8.02 -1.75 -7.17
CA CYS A 136 -7.73 -0.88 -6.03
C CYS A 136 -7.32 0.53 -6.46
N ASP A 137 -7.56 1.50 -5.59
CA ASP A 137 -7.12 2.88 -5.74
C ASP A 137 -5.61 3.00 -5.49
N VAL A 138 -4.97 3.89 -6.24
CA VAL A 138 -3.59 4.34 -6.01
C VAL A 138 -3.54 5.86 -6.05
N ASN A 139 -2.46 6.45 -5.51
CA ASN A 139 -2.27 7.89 -5.29
C ASN A 139 -3.42 8.62 -4.54
N TYR A 140 -4.24 7.87 -3.80
CA TYR A 140 -5.32 8.44 -2.99
C TYR A 140 -4.79 9.12 -1.72
N ALA A 141 -5.23 10.37 -1.49
CA ALA A 141 -4.77 11.25 -0.42
C ALA A 141 -5.93 11.92 0.35
N GLY A 142 -7.04 11.19 0.53
CA GLY A 142 -8.27 11.69 1.15
C GLY A 142 -9.22 12.38 0.16
N GLY A 143 -10.42 12.74 0.63
CA GLY A 143 -11.45 13.38 -0.20
C GLY A 143 -12.07 12.44 -1.25
N TYR A 144 -12.44 12.99 -2.41
CA TYR A 144 -13.00 12.19 -3.51
C TYR A 144 -11.94 11.28 -4.15
N ARG A 145 -12.32 10.04 -4.50
CA ARG A 145 -11.44 9.09 -5.20
C ARG A 145 -11.01 9.66 -6.56
N GLY A 146 -9.71 9.65 -6.84
CA GLY A 146 -9.15 10.05 -8.14
C GLY A 146 -9.49 9.08 -9.27
N ALA A 147 -8.91 9.28 -10.45
CA ALA A 147 -9.08 8.41 -11.61
C ALA A 147 -8.27 7.10 -11.52
N GLU A 148 -7.11 7.15 -10.88
CA GLU A 148 -6.04 6.14 -10.96
C GLU A 148 -6.34 4.83 -10.23
N ARG A 149 -6.02 3.69 -10.86
CA ARG A 149 -6.23 2.34 -10.30
C ARG A 149 -5.13 1.36 -10.69
N LEU A 150 -4.94 0.35 -9.85
CA LEU A 150 -4.39 -0.94 -10.28
C LEU A 150 -5.50 -1.97 -10.48
N LEU A 151 -5.33 -2.79 -11.53
CA LEU A 151 -6.19 -3.91 -11.87
C LEU A 151 -5.35 -5.18 -11.83
N TYR A 152 -5.68 -6.10 -10.94
CA TYR A 152 -4.87 -7.31 -10.69
C TYR A 152 -5.68 -8.59 -10.82
N SER A 153 -5.07 -9.66 -11.33
CA SER A 153 -5.73 -10.93 -11.61
C SER A 153 -5.48 -12.00 -10.54
N SER A 154 -6.39 -12.97 -10.46
CA SER A 154 -6.23 -14.21 -9.68
C SER A 154 -5.10 -15.12 -10.13
N ASP A 155 -4.41 -14.80 -11.23
CA ASP A 155 -3.25 -15.52 -11.76
C ASP A 155 -2.02 -14.63 -11.99
N GLY A 156 -1.93 -13.48 -11.28
CA GLY A 156 -0.70 -12.71 -11.12
C GLY A 156 -0.41 -11.63 -12.17
N LEU A 157 -1.36 -11.33 -13.06
CA LEU A 157 -1.26 -10.15 -13.94
C LEU A 157 -1.57 -8.87 -13.15
N ILE A 158 -0.85 -7.78 -13.40
CA ILE A 158 -1.12 -6.46 -12.81
C ILE A 158 -1.02 -5.37 -13.89
N TYR A 159 -2.06 -4.55 -13.98
CA TYR A 159 -2.18 -3.41 -14.89
C TYR A 159 -2.47 -2.12 -14.12
N TYR A 160 -2.18 -0.99 -14.74
CA TYR A 160 -2.44 0.37 -14.24
C TYR A 160 -3.29 1.17 -15.25
N THR A 161 -4.18 2.02 -14.75
CA THR A 161 -4.95 3.02 -15.50
C THR A 161 -4.90 4.34 -14.74
N ASP A 162 -4.62 5.44 -15.44
CA ASP A 162 -4.71 6.83 -14.95
C ASP A 162 -5.96 7.56 -15.49
N ASP A 163 -6.55 7.05 -16.57
CA ASP A 163 -7.65 7.64 -17.34
C ASP A 163 -9.06 7.19 -16.93
N HIS A 164 -9.18 6.55 -15.76
CA HIS A 164 -10.43 5.99 -15.22
C HIS A 164 -11.02 4.88 -16.11
N TYR A 165 -10.23 3.83 -16.33
CA TYR A 165 -10.57 2.58 -17.01
C TYR A 165 -10.66 2.63 -18.55
N GLN A 166 -10.16 3.68 -19.21
CA GLN A 166 -10.22 3.81 -20.68
C GLN A 166 -9.05 3.10 -21.38
N SER A 167 -7.87 3.07 -20.77
CA SER A 167 -6.70 2.33 -21.23
C SER A 167 -5.90 1.73 -20.07
N TYR A 168 -4.98 0.82 -20.39
CA TYR A 168 -4.24 0.04 -19.39
C TYR A 168 -2.78 -0.17 -19.79
N THR A 169 -1.86 0.14 -18.88
CA THR A 169 -0.44 -0.22 -18.97
C THR A 169 -0.20 -1.51 -18.20
N CYS A 170 0.44 -2.52 -18.81
CA CYS A 170 0.85 -3.73 -18.08
C CYS A 170 2.07 -3.41 -17.21
N LEU A 171 2.01 -3.78 -15.92
CA LEU A 171 3.13 -3.65 -14.98
C LEU A 171 3.78 -4.99 -14.65
N TYR A 172 2.97 -6.06 -14.49
CA TYR A 172 3.47 -7.40 -14.18
C TYR A 172 2.70 -8.50 -14.93
N GLY A 173 3.45 -9.52 -15.34
CA GLY A 173 2.96 -10.66 -16.12
C GLY A 173 3.05 -10.45 -17.63
N GLU A 174 3.05 -11.55 -18.39
CA GLU A 174 3.12 -11.49 -19.85
C GLU A 174 1.71 -11.44 -20.47
N THR A 175 1.52 -10.47 -21.38
CA THR A 175 0.47 -10.55 -22.40
C THR A 175 0.81 -11.67 -23.37
N GLY A 176 0.25 -12.86 -23.16
CA GLY A 176 0.22 -13.89 -24.19
C GLY A 176 -0.49 -13.35 -25.43
N GLY A 177 0.22 -13.29 -26.57
CA GLY A 177 -0.28 -12.80 -27.85
C GLY A 177 -0.83 -13.89 -28.77
#